data_AF-A0A2K8T450-F1
#
_entry.id   AF-A0A2K8T450-F1
#
_cell.length_a   1.000
_cell.length_b   1.000
_cell.length_c   1.000
_cell.angle_alpha   90.00
_cell.angle_beta   90.00
_cell.angle_gamma   90.00
#
_symmetry.space_group_name_H-M   'P 1'
#
loop_
_entity.id
_entity.type
_entity.pdbx_description
1 polymer ?
#
loop_
_entity_poly.entity_id
_entity_poly.type
_entity_poly.pdbx_seq_one_letter_code
_entity_poly.pdbx_strand_id
1 'polypeptide(L)'
;MSNTGRKKKLASFNCDQRMWEQFIACCNSKGTTATATLIEFIDLYLGDSQDNVDTTGGKDLDERLDSKMKASVEKYLIASNKSHNSPTNETIRAICERLDKLESQLSSESNSNQTTAIDNLADLSQKVEGTCARMTQLAEAIIKIQNYLNNQQKRGQKSYYKNSSFQGHTPRMQPLTEEGLASRLGVSEETVRKERIKLPPPLFVAWCKGKDRAGKVWEFNENTGLYQPAS
;
A
#
# COMPACT_ATOMS: atom_id res chain seq x y z
N MET A 1 17.53 55.05 25.96
CA MET A 1 16.15 55.49 25.60
C MET A 1 16.23 56.21 24.26
N SER A 2 15.81 55.57 23.18
CA SER A 2 16.04 56.04 21.80
C SER A 2 15.11 57.21 21.45
N ASN A 3 15.70 58.30 20.99
CA ASN A 3 15.06 59.59 20.76
C ASN A 3 14.40 59.67 19.36
N THR A 4 13.66 58.64 18.96
CA THR A 4 13.20 58.43 17.57
C THR A 4 11.79 58.97 17.29
N GLY A 5 11.39 60.09 17.91
CA GLY A 5 9.99 60.54 17.87
C GLY A 5 9.70 62.01 17.51
N ARG A 6 10.69 62.92 17.53
CA ARG A 6 10.39 64.38 17.49
C ARG A 6 10.23 65.02 16.10
N LYS A 7 10.48 64.32 14.99
CA LYS A 7 10.43 64.91 13.63
C LYS A 7 9.55 64.17 12.60
N LYS A 8 8.88 63.08 12.98
CA LYS A 8 8.05 62.32 12.05
C LYS A 8 6.60 62.74 12.19
N LYS A 9 6.01 63.32 11.14
CA LYS A 9 4.57 63.57 11.07
C LYS A 9 3.88 62.28 10.64
N LEU A 10 2.88 61.85 11.41
CA LEU A 10 2.03 60.74 11.02
C LEU A 10 0.95 61.27 10.07
N ALA A 11 0.80 60.60 8.93
CA ALA A 11 -0.30 60.81 8.01
C ALA A 11 -1.22 59.60 8.06
N SER A 12 -2.53 59.84 7.99
CA SER A 12 -3.53 58.79 7.82
C SER A 12 -4.10 58.89 6.41
N PHE A 13 -4.23 57.75 5.76
CA PHE A 13 -4.79 57.63 4.42
C PHE A 13 -6.02 56.75 4.50
N ASN A 14 -7.11 57.17 3.87
CA ASN A 14 -8.26 56.31 3.73
C ASN A 14 -8.02 55.38 2.54
N CYS A 15 -8.01 54.07 2.77
CA CYS A 15 -7.75 53.06 1.75
C CYS A 15 -8.78 51.94 1.88
N ASP A 16 -9.20 51.38 0.75
CA ASP A 16 -10.05 50.21 0.73
C ASP A 16 -9.34 49.02 1.41
N GLN A 17 -10.07 48.27 2.23
CA GLN A 17 -9.52 47.17 3.03
C GLN A 17 -8.83 46.11 2.16
N ARG A 18 -9.46 45.74 1.04
CA ARG A 18 -8.94 44.71 0.14
C ARG A 18 -7.68 45.21 -0.58
N MET A 19 -7.68 46.48 -0.99
CA MET A 19 -6.51 47.12 -1.59
C MET A 19 -5.35 47.20 -0.59
N TRP A 20 -5.64 47.54 0.67
CA TRP A 20 -4.65 47.58 1.74
C TRP A 20 -4.03 46.21 2.02
N GLU A 21 -4.84 45.15 2.12
CA GLU A 21 -4.35 43.79 2.35
C GLU A 21 -3.44 43.30 1.22
N GLN A 22 -3.81 43.56 -0.04
CA GLN A 22 -2.97 43.23 -1.20
C GLN A 22 -1.66 44.01 -1.22
N PHE A 23 -1.72 45.29 -0.86
CA PHE A 23 -0.55 46.14 -0.75
C PHE A 23 0.41 45.62 0.33
N ILE A 24 -0.09 45.28 1.52
CA ILE A 24 0.72 44.69 2.60
C ILE A 24 1.33 43.35 2.18
N ALA A 25 0.57 42.48 1.52
CA ALA A 25 1.09 41.22 1.00
C ALA A 25 2.25 41.43 0.01
N CYS A 26 2.16 42.45 -0.84
CA CYS A 26 3.21 42.83 -1.79
C CYS A 26 4.46 43.38 -1.09
N CYS A 27 4.30 44.20 -0.05
CA CYS A 27 5.43 44.68 0.75
C CYS A 27 6.15 43.51 1.45
N ASN A 28 5.39 42.59 2.03
CA ASN A 28 5.94 41.42 2.72
C ASN A 28 6.71 40.50 1.76
N SER A 29 6.22 40.26 0.54
CA SER A 29 6.92 39.42 -0.45
C SER A 29 8.22 40.05 -0.95
N LYS A 30 8.33 41.38 -0.92
CA LYS A 30 9.54 42.13 -1.27
C LYS A 30 10.47 42.38 -0.08
N GLY A 31 10.08 42.01 1.13
CA GLY A 31 10.83 42.27 2.36
C GLY A 31 10.89 43.77 2.73
N THR A 32 9.95 44.58 2.25
CA THR A 32 9.87 46.03 2.53
C THR A 32 8.71 46.36 3.46
N THR A 33 8.72 47.56 4.04
CA THR A 33 7.59 48.05 4.85
C THR A 33 6.64 48.90 4.01
N ALA A 34 5.35 48.88 4.34
CA ALA A 34 4.32 49.72 3.72
C ALA A 34 4.75 51.19 3.62
N THR A 35 5.31 51.73 4.72
CA THR A 35 5.80 53.11 4.77
C THR A 35 6.98 53.34 3.83
N ALA A 36 7.96 52.42 3.75
CA ALA A 36 9.09 52.56 2.84
C ALA A 36 8.64 52.50 1.38
N THR A 37 7.74 51.58 1.04
CA THR A 37 7.19 51.43 -0.31
C THR A 37 6.31 52.62 -0.71
N LEU A 38 5.53 53.18 0.22
CA LEU A 38 4.76 54.40 -0.03
C LEU A 38 5.67 55.61 -0.23
N ILE A 39 6.72 55.76 0.57
CA ILE A 39 7.70 56.85 0.40
C ILE A 39 8.38 56.72 -0.97
N GLU A 40 8.87 55.53 -1.33
CA GLU A 40 9.49 55.28 -2.63
C GLU A 40 8.52 55.62 -3.78
N PHE A 41 7.24 55.29 -3.64
CA PHE A 41 6.24 55.59 -4.65
C PHE A 41 5.92 57.10 -4.73
N ILE A 42 5.84 57.77 -3.59
CA ILE A 42 5.64 59.23 -3.51
C ILE A 42 6.85 59.95 -4.13
N ASP A 43 8.07 59.51 -3.82
CA ASP A 43 9.31 60.05 -4.41
C ASP A 43 9.34 59.78 -5.93
N LEU A 44 8.86 58.61 -6.37
CA LEU A 44 8.75 58.27 -7.80
C LEU A 44 7.75 59.18 -8.52
N TYR A 45 6.66 59.56 -7.84
CA TYR A 45 5.57 60.39 -8.35
C TYR A 45 5.92 61.89 -8.37
N LEU A 46 6.57 62.38 -7.32
CA LEU A 46 6.97 63.79 -7.18
C LEU A 46 8.32 64.08 -7.89
N GLY A 47 9.21 63.11 -8.00
CA GLY A 47 10.58 63.30 -8.50
C GLY A 47 11.41 64.30 -7.67
N ASP A 48 12.61 64.65 -8.14
CA ASP A 48 13.53 65.60 -7.47
C ASP A 48 13.05 67.08 -7.46
N SER A 49 11.87 67.40 -7.98
CA SER A 49 11.38 68.78 -8.08
C SER A 49 10.34 69.05 -7.00
N GLN A 50 10.83 69.33 -5.79
CA GLN A 50 10.00 69.80 -4.68
C GLN A 50 9.70 71.31 -4.77
N ASP A 51 10.27 72.01 -5.77
CA ASP A 51 10.24 73.47 -5.90
C ASP A 51 9.12 74.03 -6.79
N ASN A 52 8.22 73.21 -7.35
CA ASN A 52 7.17 73.69 -8.26
C ASN A 52 5.84 72.94 -8.12
N VAL A 53 5.38 72.76 -6.87
CA VAL A 53 4.04 72.23 -6.56
C VAL A 53 2.99 73.34 -6.50
N ASP A 54 3.22 74.45 -7.20
CA ASP A 54 2.17 75.42 -7.51
C ASP A 54 2.16 75.61 -9.03
N THR A 55 1.06 75.24 -9.69
CA THR A 55 0.63 75.63 -11.06
C THR A 55 0.86 74.73 -12.29
N THR A 56 1.16 73.43 -12.19
CA THR A 56 1.21 72.56 -13.40
C THR A 56 0.00 71.63 -13.53
N GLY A 57 -0.90 71.97 -14.45
CA GLY A 57 -2.06 71.17 -14.82
C GLY A 57 -1.69 69.79 -15.36
N GLY A 58 -2.56 68.80 -15.08
CA GLY A 58 -2.31 67.35 -15.13
C GLY A 58 -1.87 66.70 -16.45
N LYS A 59 -1.51 67.43 -17.50
CA LYS A 59 -0.98 66.83 -18.75
C LYS A 59 0.49 66.43 -18.65
N ASP A 60 1.31 67.19 -17.91
CA ASP A 60 2.76 66.94 -17.79
C ASP A 60 3.07 65.73 -16.89
N LEU A 61 2.20 65.48 -15.89
CA LEU A 61 2.31 64.31 -15.02
C LEU A 61 1.99 63.00 -15.76
N ASP A 62 0.96 63.00 -16.61
CA ASP A 62 0.57 61.82 -17.40
C ASP A 62 1.66 61.43 -18.40
N GLU A 63 2.25 62.39 -19.11
CA GLU A 63 3.30 62.12 -20.10
C GLU A 63 4.60 61.60 -19.46
N ARG A 64 4.92 62.09 -18.26
CA ARG A 64 6.07 61.63 -17.46
C ARG A 64 5.83 60.24 -16.88
N LEU A 65 4.62 59.94 -16.44
CA LEU A 65 4.24 58.62 -15.92
C LEU A 65 4.26 57.59 -17.06
N ASP A 66 3.71 57.95 -18.22
CA ASP A 66 3.68 57.10 -19.41
C ASP A 66 5.10 56.77 -19.89
N SER A 67 5.98 57.77 -19.90
CA SER A 67 7.40 57.59 -20.24
C SER A 67 8.13 56.64 -19.28
N LYS A 68 7.88 56.75 -17.96
CA LYS A 68 8.46 55.83 -16.95
C LYS A 68 7.85 54.43 -17.02
N MET A 69 6.54 54.32 -17.27
CA MET A 69 5.84 53.05 -17.41
C MET A 69 6.35 52.31 -18.66
N LYS A 70 6.51 53.01 -19.77
CA LYS A 70 7.12 52.51 -21.01
C LYS A 70 8.53 51.98 -20.79
N ALA A 71 9.40 52.76 -20.11
CA ALA A 71 10.75 52.33 -19.81
C ALA A 71 10.80 51.09 -18.89
N SER A 72 9.88 50.99 -17.92
CA SER A 72 9.77 49.83 -17.04
C SER A 72 9.31 48.59 -17.82
N VAL A 73 8.29 48.71 -18.67
CA VAL A 73 7.80 47.63 -19.53
C VAL A 73 8.89 47.15 -20.50
N GLU A 74 9.64 48.07 -21.11
CA GLU A 74 10.74 47.74 -22.01
C GLU A 74 11.87 46.99 -21.30
N LYS A 75 12.21 47.41 -20.07
CA LYS A 75 13.16 46.69 -19.21
C LYS A 75 12.69 45.26 -18.89
N TYR A 76 11.40 45.07 -18.60
CA TYR A 76 10.83 43.73 -18.36
C TYR A 76 10.82 42.86 -19.61
N LEU A 77 10.53 43.43 -20.78
CA LEU A 77 10.57 42.70 -22.07
C LEU A 77 12.00 42.23 -22.40
N ILE A 78 13.00 43.08 -22.20
CA ILE A 78 14.41 42.73 -22.42
C ILE A 78 14.87 41.62 -21.44
N ALA A 79 14.45 41.70 -20.17
CA ALA A 79 14.75 40.68 -19.18
C ALA A 79 14.05 39.34 -19.45
N SER A 80 12.78 39.39 -19.87
CA SER A 80 11.99 38.20 -20.25
C SER A 80 12.58 37.49 -21.47
N ASN A 81 13.03 38.24 -22.48
CA ASN A 81 13.63 37.66 -23.69
C ASN A 81 15.03 37.07 -23.44
N LYS A 82 15.76 37.51 -22.42
CA LYS A 82 16.98 36.82 -21.95
C LYS A 82 16.69 35.53 -21.18
N SER A 83 15.49 35.38 -20.61
CA SER A 83 15.07 34.19 -19.86
C SER A 83 14.41 33.13 -20.74
N HIS A 84 13.92 33.51 -21.93
CA HIS A 84 13.32 32.59 -22.91
C HIS A 84 14.31 32.31 -24.04
N ASN A 85 15.35 31.52 -23.76
CA ASN A 85 16.04 30.82 -24.84
C ASN A 85 15.02 29.83 -25.43
N SER A 86 14.50 30.14 -26.62
CA SER A 86 13.83 29.14 -27.45
C SER A 86 14.71 27.90 -27.49
N PRO A 87 14.20 26.68 -27.21
CA PRO A 87 15.02 25.49 -27.27
C PRO A 87 15.61 25.40 -28.68
N THR A 88 16.93 25.56 -28.79
CA THR A 88 17.61 25.49 -30.08
C THR A 88 17.34 24.12 -30.69
N ASN A 89 17.25 24.03 -32.02
CA ASN A 89 17.05 22.76 -32.72
C ASN A 89 18.06 21.67 -32.31
N GLU A 90 19.26 22.08 -31.88
CA GLU A 90 20.27 21.20 -31.30
C GLU A 90 19.85 20.59 -29.96
N THR A 91 19.20 21.37 -29.09
CA THR A 91 18.65 20.89 -27.81
C THR A 91 17.51 19.90 -28.05
N ILE A 92 16.63 20.19 -29.01
CA ILE A 92 15.55 19.29 -29.41
C ILE A 92 16.13 17.98 -29.98
N ARG A 93 17.12 18.07 -30.87
CA ARG A 93 17.81 16.89 -31.42
C ARG A 93 18.49 16.06 -30.34
N ALA A 94 19.18 16.69 -29.39
CA ALA A 94 19.82 16.00 -28.28
C ALA A 94 18.80 15.30 -27.36
N ILE A 95 17.61 15.86 -27.20
CA ILE A 95 16.51 15.22 -26.46
C ILE A 95 16.00 14.00 -27.23
N CYS A 96 15.78 14.10 -28.54
CA CYS A 96 15.34 12.97 -29.37
C CYS A 96 16.35 11.82 -29.36
N GLU A 97 17.65 12.10 -29.56
CA GLU A 97 18.70 11.06 -29.53
C GLU A 97 18.78 10.35 -28.17
N ARG A 98 18.55 11.07 -27.06
CA ARG A 98 18.51 10.46 -25.73
C ARG A 98 17.26 9.61 -25.54
N LEU A 99 16.10 10.01 -26.08
CA LEU A 99 14.89 9.22 -26.05
C LEU A 99 15.04 7.92 -26.85
N ASP A 100 15.57 7.99 -28.08
CA ASP A 100 15.81 6.81 -28.91
C ASP A 100 16.75 5.81 -28.23
N LYS A 101 17.80 6.32 -27.55
CA LYS A 101 18.73 5.49 -26.79
C LYS A 101 18.06 4.81 -25.60
N LEU A 102 17.21 5.52 -24.86
CA LEU A 102 16.46 4.97 -23.73
C LEU A 102 15.45 3.91 -24.19
N GLU A 103 14.77 4.14 -25.31
CA GLU A 103 13.83 3.19 -25.89
C GLU A 103 14.54 1.90 -26.34
N SER A 104 15.70 2.02 -26.98
CA SER A 104 16.53 0.88 -27.36
C SER A 104 17.02 0.07 -26.15
N GLN A 105 17.41 0.75 -25.06
CA GLN A 105 17.79 0.09 -23.80
C GLN A 105 16.62 -0.66 -23.16
N LEU A 106 15.44 -0.04 -23.08
CA LEU A 106 14.26 -0.67 -22.48
C LEU A 106 13.77 -1.88 -23.28
N SER A 107 13.84 -1.81 -24.61
CA SER A 107 13.43 -2.89 -25.52
C SER A 107 14.40 -4.06 -25.49
N SER A 108 15.70 -3.81 -25.38
CA SER A 108 16.71 -4.87 -25.24
C SER A 108 16.67 -5.55 -23.87
N GLU A 109 16.48 -4.80 -22.79
CA GLU A 109 16.41 -5.31 -21.42
C GLU A 109 15.10 -6.06 -21.12
N SER A 110 13.97 -5.65 -21.72
CA SER A 110 12.71 -6.41 -21.63
C SER A 110 12.82 -7.79 -22.26
N ASN A 111 13.43 -7.89 -23.45
CA ASN A 111 13.49 -9.15 -24.18
C ASN A 111 14.43 -10.19 -23.52
N SER A 112 15.55 -9.77 -22.91
CA SER A 112 16.49 -10.71 -22.26
C SER A 112 15.97 -11.23 -20.92
N ASN A 113 15.34 -10.37 -20.10
CA ASN A 113 14.85 -10.72 -18.77
C ASN A 113 13.52 -11.49 -18.84
N GLN A 114 12.66 -11.16 -19.81
CA GLN A 114 11.37 -11.85 -19.98
C GLN A 114 11.56 -13.28 -20.50
N THR A 115 12.46 -13.50 -21.46
CA THR A 115 12.73 -14.83 -22.02
C THR A 115 13.29 -15.78 -20.95
N THR A 116 14.26 -15.31 -20.17
CA THR A 116 14.83 -16.11 -19.07
C THR A 116 13.83 -16.37 -17.94
N ALA A 117 12.93 -15.43 -17.63
CA ALA A 117 11.88 -15.64 -16.65
C ALA A 117 10.84 -16.69 -17.10
N ILE A 118 10.47 -16.67 -18.38
CA ILE A 118 9.52 -17.63 -18.97
C ILE A 118 10.12 -19.04 -18.99
N ASP A 119 11.37 -19.20 -19.40
CA ASP A 119 12.04 -20.50 -19.44
C ASP A 119 12.18 -21.11 -18.03
N ASN A 120 12.58 -20.30 -17.04
CA ASN A 120 12.66 -20.73 -15.64
C ASN A 120 11.29 -21.14 -15.08
N LEU A 121 10.21 -20.45 -15.50
CA LEU A 121 8.85 -20.77 -15.05
C LEU A 121 8.33 -22.07 -15.68
N ALA A 122 8.65 -22.32 -16.96
CA ALA A 122 8.35 -23.58 -17.63
C ALA A 122 9.08 -24.76 -16.97
N ASP A 123 10.37 -24.62 -16.71
CA ASP A 123 11.18 -25.63 -16.00
C ASP A 123 10.64 -25.92 -14.60
N LEU A 124 10.21 -24.88 -13.87
CA LEU A 124 9.62 -25.03 -12.55
C LEU A 124 8.26 -25.75 -12.62
N SER A 125 7.41 -25.40 -13.58
CA SER A 125 6.13 -26.08 -13.82
C SER A 125 6.34 -27.56 -14.09
N GLN A 126 7.27 -27.90 -14.99
CA GLN A 126 7.60 -29.29 -15.32
C GLN A 126 8.12 -30.06 -14.10
N LYS A 127 8.97 -29.43 -13.26
CA LYS A 127 9.43 -30.04 -12.01
C LYS A 127 8.28 -30.28 -11.04
N VAL A 128 7.38 -29.32 -10.86
CA VAL A 128 6.22 -29.45 -9.97
C VAL A 128 5.32 -30.60 -10.44
N GLU A 129 5.01 -30.69 -11.72
CA GLU A 129 4.25 -31.81 -12.31
C GLU A 129 4.94 -33.16 -12.06
N GLY A 130 6.24 -33.24 -12.31
CA GLY A 130 7.02 -34.46 -12.04
C GLY A 130 7.03 -34.87 -10.57
N THR A 131 7.06 -33.88 -9.66
CA THR A 131 6.99 -34.13 -8.21
C THR A 131 5.60 -34.61 -7.80
N CYS A 132 4.56 -34.01 -8.37
CA CYS A 132 3.17 -34.41 -8.14
C CYS A 132 2.92 -35.86 -8.60
N ALA A 133 3.40 -36.23 -9.79
CA ALA A 133 3.29 -37.60 -10.31
C ALA A 133 3.98 -38.63 -9.39
N ARG A 134 5.19 -38.32 -8.90
CA ARG A 134 5.91 -39.18 -7.93
C ARG A 134 5.15 -39.30 -6.61
N MET A 135 4.53 -38.22 -6.16
CA MET A 135 3.75 -38.21 -4.91
C MET A 135 2.48 -39.06 -5.04
N THR A 136 1.81 -39.00 -6.20
CA THR A 136 0.68 -39.89 -6.52
C THR A 136 1.11 -41.36 -6.52
N GLN A 137 2.24 -41.70 -7.16
CA GLN A 137 2.78 -43.06 -7.16
C GLN A 137 3.12 -43.54 -5.73
N LEU A 138 3.69 -42.68 -4.89
CA LEU A 138 3.95 -42.98 -3.48
C LEU A 138 2.65 -43.21 -2.70
N ALA A 139 1.63 -42.38 -2.91
CA ALA A 139 0.33 -42.55 -2.27
C ALA A 139 -0.32 -43.88 -2.64
N GLU A 140 -0.30 -44.25 -3.93
CA GLU A 140 -0.80 -45.56 -4.39
C GLU A 140 -0.02 -46.73 -3.78
N ALA A 141 1.32 -46.62 -3.68
CA ALA A 141 2.15 -47.64 -3.07
C ALA A 141 1.82 -47.81 -1.57
N ILE A 142 1.63 -46.71 -0.84
CA ILE A 142 1.22 -46.72 0.58
C ILE A 142 -0.13 -47.42 0.74
N ILE A 143 -1.12 -47.10 -0.11
CA ILE A 143 -2.44 -47.76 -0.09
C ILE A 143 -2.30 -49.26 -0.33
N LYS A 144 -1.48 -49.69 -1.31
CA LYS A 144 -1.22 -51.11 -1.58
C LYS A 144 -0.59 -51.82 -0.37
N ILE A 145 0.39 -51.20 0.29
CA ILE A 145 1.04 -51.73 1.49
C ILE A 145 0.03 -51.85 2.64
N GLN A 146 -0.77 -50.82 2.89
CA GLN A 146 -1.81 -50.84 3.93
C GLN A 146 -2.83 -51.96 3.67
N ASN A 147 -3.29 -52.11 2.43
CA ASN A 147 -4.20 -53.19 2.05
C ASN A 147 -3.57 -54.58 2.26
N TYR A 148 -2.30 -54.75 1.90
CA TYR A 148 -1.57 -56.00 2.13
C TYR A 148 -1.45 -56.34 3.62
N LEU A 149 -1.07 -55.37 4.46
CA LEU A 149 -0.93 -55.55 5.91
C LEU A 149 -2.27 -55.86 6.59
N ASN A 150 -3.34 -55.17 6.21
CA ASN A 150 -4.69 -55.44 6.71
C ASN A 150 -5.19 -56.84 6.34
N ASN A 151 -4.81 -57.36 5.17
CA ASN A 151 -5.16 -58.70 4.71
C ASN A 151 -4.28 -59.80 5.34
N GLN A 152 -3.04 -59.50 5.72
CA GLN A 152 -2.12 -60.41 6.40
C GLN A 152 -2.59 -60.76 7.82
N GLN A 153 -3.10 -59.78 8.59
CA GLN A 153 -3.54 -60.01 9.98
C GLN A 153 -4.69 -61.03 10.12
N LYS A 154 -5.48 -61.26 9.07
CA LYS A 154 -6.58 -62.25 9.09
C LYS A 154 -6.15 -63.69 8.83
N ARG A 155 -4.92 -63.95 8.37
CA ARG A 155 -4.44 -65.31 8.03
C ARG A 155 -3.70 -66.03 9.17
N GLY A 156 -3.30 -65.33 10.24
CA GLY A 156 -2.47 -65.88 11.32
C GLY A 156 -3.20 -66.45 12.54
N GLN A 157 -4.53 -66.45 12.59
CA GLN A 157 -5.31 -66.92 13.75
C GLN A 157 -6.36 -67.95 13.31
N LYS A 158 -5.90 -69.09 12.77
CA LYS A 158 -6.67 -70.35 12.86
C LYS A 158 -6.14 -71.11 14.07
N SER A 159 -6.51 -70.68 15.27
CA SER A 159 -6.52 -71.58 16.41
C SER A 159 -7.69 -72.54 16.20
N TYR A 160 -7.41 -73.83 16.31
CA TYR A 160 -8.41 -74.88 16.35
C TYR A 160 -9.27 -74.70 17.59
N TYR A 161 -10.36 -73.93 17.51
CA TYR A 161 -11.52 -74.10 18.38
C TYR A 161 -12.76 -73.57 17.66
N LYS A 162 -13.49 -74.49 17.03
CA LYS A 162 -14.88 -74.26 16.63
C LYS A 162 -15.71 -74.07 17.90
N ASN A 163 -16.19 -72.86 18.14
CA ASN A 163 -17.49 -72.64 18.78
C ASN A 163 -18.20 -71.47 18.10
N SER A 164 -19.11 -71.83 17.20
CA SER A 164 -19.99 -70.94 16.46
C SER A 164 -21.27 -70.70 17.27
N SER A 165 -21.33 -69.65 18.09
CA SER A 165 -22.61 -69.20 18.68
C SER A 165 -22.61 -67.81 19.31
N PHE A 166 -21.67 -66.91 18.95
CA PHE A 166 -21.76 -65.51 19.32
C PHE A 166 -21.40 -64.62 18.13
N GLN A 167 -22.40 -64.37 17.29
CA GLN A 167 -22.40 -63.16 16.47
C GLN A 167 -22.63 -61.99 17.44
N GLY A 168 -21.58 -61.64 18.18
CA GLY A 168 -21.61 -60.56 19.14
C GLY A 168 -21.89 -59.28 18.40
N HIS A 169 -23.10 -58.76 18.54
CA HIS A 169 -23.37 -57.36 18.29
C HIS A 169 -22.36 -56.57 19.11
N THR A 170 -21.37 -55.95 18.47
CA THR A 170 -20.57 -54.92 19.12
C THR A 170 -21.58 -53.87 19.61
N PRO A 171 -21.68 -53.60 20.92
CA PRO A 171 -22.63 -52.63 21.42
C PRO A 171 -22.40 -51.32 20.66
N ARG A 172 -23.45 -50.79 20.01
CA ARG A 172 -23.38 -49.48 19.36
C ARG A 172 -22.93 -48.49 20.44
N MET A 173 -21.75 -47.89 20.24
CA MET A 173 -21.24 -46.88 21.16
C MET A 173 -22.23 -45.72 21.16
N GLN A 174 -22.67 -45.33 22.35
CA GLN A 174 -23.59 -44.22 22.52
C GLN A 174 -22.88 -42.91 22.16
N PRO A 175 -23.59 -41.94 21.57
CA PRO A 175 -23.07 -40.59 21.41
C PRO A 175 -22.64 -40.02 22.76
N LEU A 176 -21.48 -39.38 22.82
CA LEU A 176 -20.92 -38.80 24.03
C LEU A 176 -21.17 -37.29 24.09
N THR A 177 -21.34 -36.78 25.31
CA THR A 177 -21.25 -35.34 25.59
C THR A 177 -19.80 -34.87 25.52
N GLU A 178 -19.57 -33.56 25.49
CA GLU A 178 -18.21 -32.98 25.49
C GLU A 178 -17.40 -33.42 26.71
N GLU A 179 -18.03 -33.46 27.89
CA GLU A 179 -17.46 -33.99 29.14
C GLU A 179 -17.13 -35.49 29.04
N GLY A 180 -18.05 -36.28 28.47
CA GLY A 180 -17.85 -37.70 28.27
C GLY A 180 -16.71 -38.00 27.31
N LEU A 181 -16.58 -37.22 26.24
CA LEU A 181 -15.47 -37.32 25.30
C LEU A 181 -14.15 -36.87 25.96
N ALA A 182 -14.15 -35.75 26.69
CA ALA A 182 -12.97 -35.24 27.38
C ALA A 182 -12.41 -36.26 28.38
N SER A 183 -13.29 -36.85 29.20
CA SER A 183 -12.95 -37.92 30.14
C SER A 183 -12.35 -39.14 29.44
N ARG A 184 -12.90 -39.51 28.29
CA ARG A 184 -12.42 -40.64 27.48
C ARG A 184 -11.06 -40.38 26.83
N LEU A 185 -10.84 -39.16 26.34
CA LEU A 185 -9.59 -38.74 25.71
C LEU A 185 -8.51 -38.35 26.74
N GLY A 186 -8.85 -38.30 28.03
CA GLY A 186 -7.95 -37.87 29.10
C GLY A 186 -7.55 -36.41 29.02
N VAL A 187 -8.45 -35.54 28.55
CA VAL A 187 -8.23 -34.09 28.40
C VAL A 187 -9.34 -33.32 29.11
N SER A 188 -9.20 -32.00 29.25
CA SER A 188 -10.29 -31.16 29.75
C SER A 188 -11.33 -30.86 28.66
N GLU A 189 -12.56 -30.57 29.06
CA GLU A 189 -13.63 -30.14 28.16
C GLU A 189 -13.23 -28.93 27.32
N GLU A 190 -12.52 -27.97 27.92
CA GLU A 190 -12.03 -26.80 27.22
C GLU A 190 -11.07 -27.17 26.09
N THR A 191 -10.23 -28.18 26.27
CA THR A 191 -9.30 -28.64 25.23
C THR A 191 -10.07 -29.26 24.07
N VAL A 192 -11.11 -30.06 24.34
CA VAL A 192 -11.98 -30.61 23.30
C VAL A 192 -12.65 -29.49 22.50
N ARG A 193 -13.19 -28.47 23.19
CA ARG A 193 -13.83 -27.32 22.56
C ARG A 193 -12.87 -26.49 21.71
N LYS A 194 -11.69 -26.20 22.26
CA LYS A 194 -10.63 -25.43 21.59
C LYS A 194 -10.17 -26.14 20.33
N GLU A 195 -9.90 -27.45 20.40
CA GLU A 195 -9.46 -28.22 19.25
C GLU A 195 -10.58 -28.41 18.21
N ARG A 196 -11.85 -28.52 18.62
CA ARG A 196 -12.99 -28.53 17.69
C ARG A 196 -13.10 -27.24 16.88
N ILE A 197 -12.89 -26.09 17.52
CA ILE A 197 -12.96 -24.78 16.85
C ILE A 197 -11.72 -24.54 15.97
N LYS A 198 -10.56 -25.00 16.43
CA LYS A 198 -9.27 -24.75 15.79
C LYS A 198 -9.02 -25.65 14.57
N LEU A 199 -9.48 -26.90 14.61
CA LEU A 199 -9.19 -27.90 13.58
C LEU A 199 -10.39 -28.07 12.63
N PRO A 200 -10.14 -28.16 11.30
CA PRO A 200 -11.12 -28.68 10.36
C PRO A 200 -11.64 -30.06 10.79
N PRO A 201 -12.90 -30.43 10.48
CA PRO A 201 -13.51 -31.66 10.98
C PRO A 201 -12.67 -32.94 10.78
N PRO A 202 -12.05 -33.19 9.61
CA PRO A 202 -11.19 -34.38 9.42
C PRO A 202 -9.97 -34.42 10.34
N LEU A 203 -9.39 -33.26 10.66
CA LEU A 203 -8.23 -33.16 11.54
C LEU A 203 -8.63 -33.28 13.00
N PHE A 204 -9.79 -32.75 13.40
CA PHE A 204 -10.35 -32.96 14.74
C PHE A 204 -10.62 -34.45 15.00
N VAL A 205 -11.17 -35.13 13.99
CA VAL A 205 -11.45 -36.57 14.01
C VAL A 205 -10.15 -37.38 14.16
N ALA A 206 -9.10 -37.05 13.40
CA ALA A 206 -7.79 -37.67 13.52
C ALA A 206 -7.13 -37.40 14.89
N TRP A 207 -7.29 -36.19 15.42
CA TRP A 207 -6.82 -35.82 16.75
C TRP A 207 -7.51 -36.64 17.85
N CYS A 208 -8.83 -36.79 17.78
CA CYS A 208 -9.58 -37.65 18.69
C CYS A 208 -9.09 -39.10 18.63
N LYS A 209 -8.86 -39.64 17.43
CA LYS A 209 -8.32 -41.00 17.22
C LYS A 209 -6.94 -41.20 17.85
N GLY A 210 -6.07 -40.19 17.75
CA GLY A 210 -4.72 -40.24 18.34
C GLY A 210 -4.72 -40.15 19.87
N LYS A 211 -5.78 -39.60 20.46
CA LYS A 211 -5.94 -39.45 21.92
C LYS A 211 -6.74 -40.58 22.57
N ASP A 212 -7.67 -41.19 21.85
CA ASP A 212 -8.45 -42.31 22.38
C ASP A 212 -7.56 -43.55 22.52
N ARG A 213 -7.46 -44.09 23.75
CA ARG A 213 -6.70 -45.32 24.04
C ARG A 213 -7.19 -46.52 23.22
N ALA A 214 -8.47 -46.54 22.83
CA ALA A 214 -9.05 -47.58 21.98
C ALA A 214 -8.92 -47.29 20.48
N GLY A 215 -8.29 -46.18 20.09
CA GLY A 215 -8.13 -45.75 18.69
C GLY A 215 -9.45 -45.49 17.98
N LYS A 216 -10.52 -45.15 18.72
CA LYS A 216 -11.83 -44.87 18.15
C LYS A 216 -11.89 -43.45 17.60
N VAL A 217 -12.67 -43.33 16.55
CA VAL A 217 -12.86 -42.12 15.79
C VAL A 217 -14.12 -41.45 16.31
N TRP A 218 -14.02 -40.17 16.68
CA TRP A 218 -15.13 -39.39 17.22
C TRP A 218 -15.35 -38.17 16.35
N GLU A 219 -16.58 -37.98 15.90
CA GLU A 219 -17.00 -36.85 15.07
C GLU A 219 -18.07 -36.06 15.79
N PHE A 220 -18.02 -34.73 15.68
CA PHE A 220 -19.03 -33.87 16.25
C PHE A 220 -20.23 -33.75 15.32
N ASN A 221 -21.42 -34.10 15.80
CA ASN A 221 -22.66 -33.96 15.04
C ASN A 221 -23.38 -32.68 15.45
N GLU A 222 -23.31 -31.65 14.59
CA GLU A 222 -23.88 -30.31 14.84
C GLU A 222 -25.39 -30.33 15.13
N ASN A 223 -26.14 -31.27 14.54
CA ASN A 223 -27.59 -31.37 14.72
C ASN A 223 -27.98 -31.88 16.11
N THR A 224 -27.10 -32.68 16.73
CA THR A 224 -27.35 -33.28 18.05
C THR A 224 -26.54 -32.64 19.17
N GLY A 225 -25.49 -31.89 18.84
CA GLY A 225 -24.53 -31.36 19.80
C GLY A 225 -23.68 -32.45 20.50
N LEU A 226 -23.73 -33.68 20.00
CA LEU A 226 -23.06 -34.85 20.60
C LEU A 226 -21.97 -35.41 19.69
N TYR A 227 -21.01 -36.08 20.30
CA TYR A 227 -19.90 -36.74 19.62
C TYR A 227 -20.28 -38.18 19.30
N GLN A 228 -20.27 -38.52 18.02
CA GLN A 228 -20.67 -39.84 17.52
C GLN A 228 -19.44 -40.64 17.09
N PRO A 229 -19.47 -41.97 17.28
CA PRO A 229 -18.42 -42.83 16.77
C PRO A 229 -18.47 -42.83 15.23
N ALA A 230 -17.42 -42.32 14.58
CA ALA A 230 -17.26 -42.43 13.14
C ALA A 230 -16.63 -43.78 12.77
N SER A 231 -16.96 -44.29 11.58
CA SER A 231 -16.50 -45.60 11.07
C SER A 231 -15.11 -45.52 10.45
#